data_AF-A0A2W7IHG4-F1
#
_entry.id   AF-A0A2W7IHG4-F1
#
_cell.length_a   1.000
_cell.length_b   1.000
_cell.length_c   1.000
_cell.angle_alpha   90.00
_cell.angle_beta   90.00
_cell.angle_gamma   90.00
#
_symmetry.space_group_name_H-M   'P 1'
#
loop_
_entity.id
_entity.type
_entity.pdbx_description
1 polymer ?
#
loop_
_entity_poly.entity_id
_entity_poly.type
_entity_poly.pdbx_seq_one_letter_code
_entity_poly.pdbx_strand_id
1 'polypeptide(L)'
;MNYKLFFNPFERYQERFLLRLGLVALCVGSGLAYLFNARFDGVLDLHFVPNIELWHPFLDNLINIACLMICLGALSLLTNKRTRIVDVLAVSLIARIPYYPFSLFNVNDFMVNISEEILKDPTAIMSGGIAIPQLLILLVFSGLSLLAIVWQLVLLYKGIKVASNGKGVMFTLLFVLAIIASEILSKLLINY
;
A
#
# COMPACT_ATOMS: atom_id res chain seq x y z
N MET A 1 -15.66 -2.01 -22.20
CA MET A 1 -15.16 -1.23 -21.04
C MET A 1 -13.66 -1.49 -20.89
N ASN A 2 -12.82 -0.45 -20.88
CA ASN A 2 -11.37 -0.60 -21.08
C ASN A 2 -10.66 -1.00 -19.77
N TYR A 3 -10.77 -2.27 -19.36
CA TYR A 3 -10.19 -2.84 -18.14
C TYR A 3 -8.69 -2.57 -17.98
N LYS A 4 -7.98 -2.31 -19.09
CA LYS A 4 -6.58 -1.87 -19.12
C LYS A 4 -6.34 -0.62 -18.26
N LEU A 5 -7.35 0.25 -18.08
CA LEU A 5 -7.24 1.49 -17.31
C LEU A 5 -6.93 1.23 -15.83
N PHE A 6 -7.55 0.22 -15.23
CA PHE A 6 -7.37 -0.12 -13.81
C PHE A 6 -5.98 -0.71 -13.54
N PHE A 7 -5.35 -1.29 -14.56
CA PHE A 7 -4.06 -1.96 -14.43
C PHE A 7 -2.91 -1.18 -15.07
N ASN A 8 -3.16 -0.14 -15.87
CA ASN A 8 -2.12 0.67 -16.51
C ASN A 8 -2.61 2.09 -16.83
N PRO A 9 -2.91 2.92 -15.82
CA PRO A 9 -3.35 4.30 -16.03
C PRO A 9 -2.24 5.19 -16.61
N PHE A 10 -0.97 4.79 -16.47
CA PHE A 10 0.23 5.56 -16.79
C PHE A 10 0.46 5.78 -18.29
N GLU A 11 0.00 4.88 -19.15
CA GLU A 11 0.11 5.04 -20.61
C GLU A 11 -0.88 6.07 -21.18
N ARG A 12 -1.96 6.37 -20.44
CA ARG A 12 -3.10 7.10 -20.99
C ARG A 12 -3.32 8.46 -20.35
N TYR A 13 -3.09 8.58 -19.04
CA TYR A 13 -3.30 9.83 -18.33
C TYR A 13 -2.01 10.64 -18.25
N GLN A 14 -2.17 11.96 -18.30
CA GLN A 14 -1.07 12.89 -18.08
C GLN A 14 -0.61 12.86 -16.63
N GLU A 15 0.69 13.02 -16.43
CA GLU A 15 1.38 13.12 -15.13
C GLU A 15 0.65 14.05 -14.13
N ARG A 16 0.29 15.28 -14.54
CA ARG A 16 -0.40 16.25 -13.69
C ARG A 16 -1.77 15.78 -13.18
N PHE A 17 -2.45 14.93 -13.94
CA PHE A 17 -3.71 14.34 -13.49
C PHE A 17 -3.44 13.24 -12.45
N LEU A 18 -2.47 12.36 -12.72
CA LEU A 18 -2.10 11.28 -11.81
C LEU A 18 -1.58 11.79 -10.47
N LEU A 19 -0.77 12.85 -10.46
CA LEU A 19 -0.31 13.48 -9.22
C LEU A 19 -1.47 14.04 -8.40
N ARG A 20 -2.40 14.77 -9.01
CA ARG A 20 -3.56 15.31 -8.30
C ARG A 20 -4.45 14.21 -7.75
N LEU A 21 -4.74 13.19 -8.56
CA LEU A 21 -5.53 12.04 -8.13
C LEU A 21 -4.85 11.30 -6.97
N GLY A 22 -3.55 11.07 -7.07
CA GLY A 22 -2.74 10.43 -6.05
C GLY A 22 -2.70 11.21 -4.74
N LEU A 23 -2.52 12.53 -4.79
CA LEU A 23 -2.54 13.40 -3.61
C LEU A 23 -3.92 13.44 -2.94
N VAL A 24 -4.99 13.54 -3.72
CA VAL A 24 -6.36 13.46 -3.18
C VAL A 24 -6.58 12.10 -2.51
N ALA A 25 -6.15 11.02 -3.15
CA ALA A 25 -6.28 9.68 -2.59
C ALA A 25 -5.44 9.49 -1.32
N LEU A 26 -4.24 10.08 -1.24
CA LEU A 26 -3.44 10.10 0.00
C LEU A 26 -4.20 10.75 1.14
N CYS A 27 -4.76 11.94 0.92
CA CYS A 27 -5.51 12.67 1.94
C CYS A 27 -6.78 11.90 2.36
N VAL A 28 -7.55 11.40 1.41
CA VAL A 28 -8.77 10.62 1.68
C VAL A 28 -8.42 9.31 2.38
N GLY A 29 -7.42 8.57 1.89
CA GLY A 29 -6.99 7.31 2.44
C GLY A 29 -6.43 7.43 3.86
N SER A 30 -5.63 8.46 4.12
CA SER A 30 -5.12 8.76 5.47
C SER A 30 -6.25 9.19 6.41
N GLY A 31 -7.23 9.97 5.91
CA GLY A 31 -8.42 10.33 6.66
C GLY A 31 -9.29 9.12 7.01
N LEU A 32 -9.51 8.20 6.06
CA LEU A 32 -10.19 6.93 6.33
C LEU A 32 -9.44 6.10 7.37
N ALA A 33 -8.13 6.00 7.23
CA ALA A 33 -7.30 5.26 8.17
C ALA A 33 -7.40 5.82 9.59
N TYR A 34 -7.39 7.15 9.74
CA TYR A 34 -7.65 7.80 11.03
C TYR A 34 -9.03 7.44 11.60
N LEU A 35 -10.10 7.56 10.78
CA LEU A 35 -11.46 7.28 11.22
C LEU A 35 -11.69 5.82 11.65
N PHE A 36 -10.90 4.90 11.11
CA PHE A 36 -11.04 3.46 11.35
C PHE A 36 -9.81 2.84 12.02
N ASN A 37 -9.03 3.62 12.79
CA ASN A 37 -7.95 3.07 13.63
C ASN A 37 -6.96 2.18 12.85
N ALA A 38 -6.61 2.58 11.62
CA ALA A 38 -5.74 1.84 10.73
C ALA A 38 -4.41 2.58 10.51
N ARG A 39 -3.32 1.83 10.48
CA ARG A 39 -1.96 2.31 10.21
C ARG A 39 -1.36 1.58 9.01
N PHE A 40 -0.69 2.33 8.16
CA PHE A 40 0.04 1.79 7.01
C PHE A 40 1.52 1.76 7.34
N ASP A 41 1.91 0.91 8.28
CA ASP A 41 3.25 0.81 8.86
C ASP A 41 4.28 0.08 7.99
N GLY A 42 3.92 -0.21 6.74
CA GLY A 42 4.82 -0.64 5.69
C GLY A 42 4.28 -0.26 4.31
N VAL A 43 5.12 -0.39 3.29
CA VAL A 43 4.73 -0.12 1.90
C VAL A 43 3.62 -1.07 1.44
N LEU A 44 3.60 -2.30 1.97
CA LEU A 44 2.62 -3.34 1.68
C LEU A 44 1.74 -3.71 2.90
N ASP A 45 2.02 -3.15 4.07
CA ASP A 45 1.38 -3.55 5.33
C ASP A 45 0.28 -2.58 5.78
N LEU A 46 -0.67 -3.17 6.50
CA LEU A 46 -1.82 -2.51 7.14
C LEU A 46 -2.07 -3.20 8.47
N HIS A 47 -2.00 -2.42 9.55
CA HIS A 47 -2.31 -2.87 10.89
C HIS A 47 -3.41 -2.00 11.50
N PHE A 48 -4.21 -2.60 12.37
CA PHE A 48 -5.25 -1.89 13.11
C PHE A 48 -4.79 -1.69 14.55
N VAL A 49 -4.81 -0.44 15.01
CA VAL A 49 -4.27 -0.02 16.32
C VAL A 49 -5.28 0.88 16.99
N PRO A 50 -5.63 0.65 18.28
CA PRO A 50 -6.55 1.53 18.99
C PRO A 50 -5.96 2.93 19.19
N ASN A 51 -6.83 3.94 19.21
CA ASN A 51 -6.52 5.31 19.64
C ASN A 51 -5.37 5.98 18.86
N ILE A 52 -5.42 5.96 17.53
CA ILE A 52 -4.42 6.66 16.71
C ILE A 52 -4.69 8.16 16.63
N GLU A 53 -3.63 8.96 16.67
CA GLU A 53 -3.73 10.40 16.38
C GLU A 53 -3.84 10.66 14.86
N LEU A 54 -4.50 11.76 14.49
CA LEU A 54 -4.77 12.14 13.10
C LEU A 54 -3.52 12.18 12.22
N TRP A 55 -2.37 12.58 12.76
CA TRP A 55 -1.16 12.71 11.96
C TRP A 55 -0.47 11.38 11.66
N HIS A 56 -0.72 10.30 12.43
CA HIS A 56 -0.01 9.03 12.23
C HIS A 56 -0.25 8.44 10.83
N PRO A 57 -1.50 8.24 10.35
CA PRO A 57 -1.70 7.63 9.04
C PRO A 57 -1.22 8.50 7.87
N PHE A 58 -1.22 9.83 8.06
CA PHE A 58 -0.66 10.75 7.08
C PHE A 58 0.86 10.61 7.00
N LEU A 59 1.53 10.55 8.14
CA LEU A 59 2.99 10.38 8.20
C LEU A 59 3.40 9.01 7.65
N ASP A 60 2.69 7.94 8.04
CA ASP A 60 2.89 6.58 7.55
C ASP A 60 2.82 6.53 6.02
N ASN A 61 1.77 7.11 5.43
CA ASN A 61 1.62 7.15 3.98
C ASN A 61 2.69 8.00 3.29
N LEU A 62 3.06 9.14 3.87
CA LEU A 62 4.14 9.99 3.37
C LEU A 62 5.47 9.24 3.36
N ILE A 63 5.80 8.54 4.44
CA ILE A 63 7.01 7.72 4.55
C ILE A 63 6.98 6.59 3.50
N ASN A 64 5.87 5.85 3.39
CA ASN A 64 5.73 4.78 2.41
C ASN A 64 5.92 5.26 0.98
N ILE A 65 5.30 6.39 0.62
CA ILE A 65 5.43 6.99 -0.71
C ILE A 65 6.87 7.47 -0.95
N ALA A 66 7.52 8.07 0.06
CA ALA A 66 8.91 8.50 -0.02
C ALA A 66 9.86 7.30 -0.20
N CYS A 67 9.69 6.23 0.58
CA CYS A 67 10.47 4.99 0.44
C CYS A 67 10.33 4.40 -0.96
N LEU A 68 9.09 4.25 -1.45
CA LEU A 68 8.83 3.81 -2.82
C LEU A 68 9.50 4.73 -3.84
N MET A 69 9.34 6.05 -3.71
CA MET A 69 9.93 7.01 -4.64
C MET A 69 11.46 6.94 -4.66
N ILE A 70 12.10 6.79 -3.50
CA ILE A 70 13.56 6.71 -3.37
C ILE A 70 14.07 5.42 -4.01
N CYS A 71 13.54 4.26 -3.60
CA CYS A 71 14.02 2.96 -4.07
C CYS A 71 13.71 2.73 -5.56
N LEU A 72 12.48 3.03 -6.00
CA LEU A 72 12.11 2.91 -7.41
C LEU A 72 12.75 4.01 -8.26
N GLY A 73 12.98 5.20 -7.71
CA GLY A 73 13.70 6.28 -8.36
C GLY A 73 15.16 5.91 -8.61
N ALA A 74 15.84 5.32 -7.63
CA ALA A 74 17.20 4.81 -7.77
C ALA A 74 17.28 3.76 -8.89
N LEU A 75 16.38 2.76 -8.87
CA LEU A 75 16.26 1.78 -9.95
C LEU A 75 16.01 2.43 -11.32
N SER A 76 15.12 3.41 -11.37
CA SER A 76 14.74 4.08 -12.61
C SER A 76 15.91 4.85 -13.21
N LEU A 77 16.71 5.51 -12.38
CA LEU A 77 17.91 6.24 -12.80
C LEU A 77 19.04 5.31 -13.23
N LEU A 78 19.19 4.14 -12.58
CA LEU A 78 20.12 3.09 -13.01
C LEU A 78 19.75 2.52 -14.38
N THR A 79 18.44 2.39 -14.66
CA THR A 79 17.92 1.88 -15.92
C THR A 79 17.95 2.94 -17.03
N ASN A 80 17.57 4.17 -16.70
CA ASN A 80 17.47 5.29 -17.62
C ASN A 80 17.67 6.62 -16.88
N LYS A 81 18.81 7.26 -17.12
CA LYS A 81 19.17 8.55 -16.49
C LYS A 81 18.24 9.71 -16.84
N ARG A 82 17.40 9.58 -17.88
CA ARG A 82 16.40 10.59 -18.26
C ARG A 82 15.05 10.42 -17.56
N THR A 83 14.92 9.42 -16.69
CA THR A 83 13.68 9.22 -15.92
C THR A 83 13.41 10.44 -15.05
N ARG A 84 12.21 11.00 -15.18
CA ARG A 84 11.79 12.14 -14.36
C ARG A 84 11.29 11.62 -13.03
N ILE A 85 11.85 12.11 -11.92
CA ILE A 85 11.45 11.68 -10.57
C ILE A 85 9.97 11.96 -10.29
N VAL A 86 9.42 13.00 -10.92
CA VAL A 86 7.98 13.32 -10.82
C VAL A 86 7.09 12.20 -11.39
N ASP A 87 7.54 11.49 -12.43
CA ASP A 87 6.81 10.33 -12.96
C ASP A 87 6.83 9.16 -11.95
N VAL A 88 7.98 8.94 -11.28
CA VAL A 88 8.12 7.93 -10.22
C VAL A 88 7.21 8.26 -9.03
N LEU A 89 7.16 9.53 -8.62
CA LEU A 89 6.27 9.99 -7.55
C LEU A 89 4.80 9.72 -7.90
N ALA A 90 4.37 10.00 -9.13
CA ALA A 90 3.02 9.71 -9.59
C ALA A 90 2.70 8.21 -9.51
N VAL A 91 3.66 7.35 -9.86
CA VAL A 91 3.51 5.89 -9.73
C VAL A 91 3.36 5.47 -8.28
N SER A 92 4.23 5.96 -7.39
CA SER A 92 4.19 5.66 -5.95
C SER A 92 2.85 6.07 -5.32
N LEU A 93 2.32 7.24 -5.67
CA LEU A 93 1.02 7.72 -5.17
C LEU A 93 -0.15 6.86 -5.67
N ILE A 94 -0.23 6.62 -6.98
CA ILE A 94 -1.36 5.91 -7.60
C ILE A 94 -1.41 4.45 -7.15
N ALA A 95 -0.25 3.82 -6.98
CA ALA A 95 -0.18 2.41 -6.60
C ALA A 95 -0.70 2.13 -5.18
N ARG A 96 -0.79 3.13 -4.30
CA ARG A 96 -1.32 2.97 -2.93
C ARG A 96 -2.85 2.98 -2.88
N ILE A 97 -3.50 3.53 -3.90
CA ILE A 97 -4.96 3.69 -3.97
C ILE A 97 -5.74 2.39 -3.71
N PRO A 98 -5.37 1.22 -4.27
CA PRO A 98 -6.07 -0.04 -4.02
C PRO A 98 -6.16 -0.43 -2.55
N TYR A 99 -5.23 0.03 -1.72
CA TYR A 99 -5.11 -0.39 -0.32
C TYR A 99 -5.90 0.49 0.65
N TYR A 100 -6.17 1.76 0.31
CA TYR A 100 -6.88 2.69 1.17
C TYR A 100 -8.29 2.24 1.62
N PRO A 101 -9.13 1.60 0.78
CA PRO A 101 -10.45 1.14 1.21
C PRO A 101 -10.41 0.08 2.33
N PHE A 102 -9.27 -0.59 2.55
CA PHE A 102 -9.18 -1.65 3.55
C PHE A 102 -9.28 -1.15 4.99
N SER A 103 -9.04 0.15 5.24
CA SER A 103 -9.32 0.75 6.55
C SER A 103 -10.78 0.55 6.98
N LEU A 104 -11.73 0.46 6.03
CA LEU A 104 -13.15 0.24 6.32
C LEU A 104 -13.46 -1.11 6.99
N PHE A 105 -12.54 -2.07 6.98
CA PHE A 105 -12.78 -3.35 7.66
C PHE A 105 -12.81 -3.22 9.18
N ASN A 106 -12.30 -2.12 9.73
CA ASN A 106 -12.31 -1.85 11.16
C ASN A 106 -13.48 -0.94 11.59
N VAL A 107 -14.61 -1.01 10.89
CA VAL A 107 -15.86 -0.38 11.35
C VAL A 107 -16.20 -0.91 12.74
N ASN A 108 -16.52 0.00 13.67
CA ASN A 108 -16.78 -0.29 15.09
C ASN A 108 -15.64 -1.07 15.78
N ASP A 109 -14.38 -0.79 15.40
CA ASP A 109 -13.17 -1.40 15.98
C ASP A 109 -13.13 -2.94 15.86
N PHE A 110 -13.83 -3.50 14.88
CA PHE A 110 -13.94 -4.94 14.69
C PHE A 110 -12.58 -5.66 14.58
N MET A 111 -11.67 -5.13 13.76
CA MET A 111 -10.34 -5.73 13.54
C MET A 111 -9.40 -5.51 14.73
N VAL A 112 -9.49 -4.36 15.40
CA VAL A 112 -8.75 -4.10 16.65
C VAL A 112 -9.13 -5.12 17.71
N ASN A 113 -10.44 -5.29 17.97
CA ASN A 113 -10.94 -6.18 19.01
C ASN A 113 -10.54 -7.65 18.77
N ILE A 114 -10.69 -8.14 17.54
CA ILE A 114 -10.30 -9.52 17.19
C ILE A 114 -8.79 -9.70 17.32
N SER A 115 -8.00 -8.71 16.90
CA SER A 115 -6.54 -8.79 17.02
C SER A 115 -6.11 -8.85 18.48
N GLU A 116 -6.73 -8.06 19.36
CA GLU A 116 -6.46 -8.12 20.81
C GLU A 116 -6.87 -9.45 21.45
N GLU A 117 -8.01 -10.03 21.05
CA GLU A 117 -8.45 -11.34 21.52
C GLU A 117 -7.45 -12.44 21.16
N ILE A 118 -7.00 -12.46 19.91
CA ILE A 118 -5.98 -13.42 19.42
C ILE A 118 -4.64 -13.24 20.15
N LEU A 119 -4.24 -11.99 20.42
CA LEU A 119 -3.00 -11.70 21.14
C LEU A 119 -3.06 -12.12 22.61
N LYS A 120 -4.21 -11.93 23.27
CA LYS A 120 -4.41 -12.31 24.68
C LYS A 120 -4.49 -13.82 24.86
N ASP A 121 -5.16 -14.52 23.95
CA ASP A 121 -5.21 -15.98 23.93
C ASP A 121 -5.04 -16.52 22.50
N PRO A 122 -3.81 -16.90 22.11
CA PRO A 122 -3.55 -17.50 20.80
C PRO A 122 -4.33 -18.80 20.55
N THR A 123 -4.82 -19.46 21.60
CA THR A 123 -5.64 -20.68 21.47
C THR A 123 -7.13 -20.38 21.31
N ALA A 124 -7.56 -19.11 21.41
CA ALA A 124 -8.97 -18.68 21.27
C ALA A 124 -9.63 -19.16 19.98
N ILE A 125 -8.86 -19.26 18.88
CA ILE A 125 -9.36 -19.79 17.60
C ILE A 125 -9.70 -21.29 17.73
N MET A 126 -8.87 -22.06 18.43
CA MET A 126 -9.02 -23.51 18.59
C MET A 126 -10.01 -23.88 19.70
N SER A 127 -10.12 -23.05 20.74
CA SER A 127 -11.02 -23.24 21.88
C SER A 127 -12.44 -22.72 21.61
N GLY A 128 -12.68 -22.11 20.44
CA GLY A 128 -13.99 -21.53 20.08
C GLY A 128 -14.27 -20.18 20.73
N GLY A 129 -13.25 -19.51 21.27
CA GLY A 129 -13.32 -18.15 21.81
C GLY A 129 -13.58 -17.08 20.75
N ILE A 130 -13.31 -17.36 19.47
CA ILE A 130 -13.65 -16.48 18.34
C ILE A 130 -14.84 -17.08 17.57
N ALA A 131 -15.88 -16.29 17.38
CA ALA A 131 -17.08 -16.72 16.70
C ALA A 131 -16.83 -16.99 15.21
N ILE A 132 -17.51 -17.98 14.63
CA ILE A 132 -17.38 -18.34 13.20
C ILE A 132 -17.58 -17.14 12.26
N PRO A 133 -18.57 -16.24 12.46
CA PRO A 133 -18.71 -15.06 11.61
C PRO A 133 -17.48 -14.13 11.64
N GLN A 134 -16.81 -14.02 12.78
CA GLN A 134 -15.59 -13.21 12.91
C GLN A 134 -14.45 -13.81 12.10
N LEU A 135 -14.27 -15.14 12.17
CA LEU A 135 -13.28 -15.86 11.38
C LEU A 135 -13.54 -15.75 9.87
N LEU A 136 -14.81 -15.79 9.44
CA LEU A 136 -15.17 -15.60 8.04
C LEU A 136 -14.82 -14.19 7.54
N ILE A 137 -15.07 -13.15 8.33
CA ILE A 137 -14.70 -11.78 7.97
C ILE A 137 -13.18 -11.63 7.89
N LEU A 138 -12.44 -12.22 8.84
CA LEU A 138 -10.96 -12.21 8.81
C LEU A 138 -10.43 -12.90 7.55
N LEU A 139 -10.98 -14.06 7.18
CA LEU A 139 -10.60 -14.79 5.97
C LEU A 139 -10.86 -13.96 4.70
N VAL A 140 -12.03 -13.31 4.63
CA VAL A 140 -12.39 -12.44 3.50
C VAL A 140 -11.45 -11.24 3.44
N PHE A 141 -11.17 -10.60 4.58
CA PHE A 141 -10.23 -9.49 4.66
C PHE A 141 -8.84 -9.90 4.16
N SER A 142 -8.26 -10.99 4.69
CA SER A 142 -6.94 -11.47 4.29
C SER A 142 -6.87 -11.86 2.80
N GLY A 143 -7.92 -12.49 2.28
CA GLY A 143 -7.99 -12.85 0.86
C GLY A 143 -8.04 -11.61 -0.04
N LEU A 144 -8.86 -10.62 0.32
CA LEU A 144 -8.99 -9.38 -0.44
C LEU A 144 -7.74 -8.50 -0.32
N SER A 145 -7.10 -8.43 0.85
CA SER A 145 -5.90 -7.62 1.06
C SER A 145 -4.74 -8.16 0.23
N LEU A 146 -4.60 -9.49 0.13
CA LEU A 146 -3.63 -10.12 -0.76
C LEU A 146 -3.86 -9.73 -2.24
N LEU A 147 -5.11 -9.74 -2.71
CA LEU A 147 -5.45 -9.30 -4.06
C LEU A 147 -5.13 -7.81 -4.29
N ALA A 148 -5.36 -6.97 -3.27
CA ALA A 148 -5.03 -5.55 -3.33
C ALA A 148 -3.52 -5.31 -3.40
N ILE A 149 -2.72 -6.07 -2.64
CA ILE A 149 -1.25 -6.06 -2.72
C ILE A 149 -0.80 -6.45 -4.14
N VAL A 150 -1.36 -7.52 -4.71
CA VAL A 150 -1.05 -7.92 -6.09
C VAL A 150 -1.39 -6.80 -7.08
N TRP A 151 -2.54 -6.13 -6.90
CA TRP A 151 -2.93 -5.00 -7.75
C TRP A 151 -1.97 -3.82 -7.60
N GLN A 152 -1.59 -3.45 -6.38
CA GLN A 152 -0.56 -2.44 -6.10
C GLN A 152 0.76 -2.79 -6.81
N LEU A 153 1.24 -4.02 -6.71
CA LEU A 153 2.47 -4.46 -7.37
C LEU A 153 2.38 -4.38 -8.90
N VAL A 154 1.23 -4.72 -9.48
CA VAL A 154 0.99 -4.58 -10.93
C VAL A 154 1.04 -3.11 -11.35
N LEU A 155 0.46 -2.20 -10.55
CA LEU A 155 0.52 -0.75 -10.81
C LEU A 155 1.96 -0.23 -10.71
N LEU A 156 2.69 -0.61 -9.66
CA LEU A 156 4.11 -0.22 -9.49
C LEU A 156 4.96 -0.71 -10.67
N TYR A 157 4.86 -1.99 -11.02
CA TYR A 157 5.67 -2.57 -12.09
C TYR A 157 5.41 -1.89 -13.43
N LYS A 158 4.13 -1.73 -13.82
CA LYS A 158 3.78 -1.10 -15.09
C LYS A 158 4.11 0.38 -15.10
N GLY A 159 3.83 1.09 -14.00
CA GLY A 159 4.12 2.51 -13.87
C GLY A 159 5.61 2.81 -14.00
N ILE A 160 6.46 2.11 -13.25
CA ILE A 160 7.91 2.30 -13.32
C ILE A 160 8.46 1.86 -14.68
N LYS A 161 7.94 0.78 -15.26
CA LYS A 161 8.34 0.35 -16.60
C LYS A 161 8.09 1.44 -17.64
N VAL A 162 6.95 2.13 -17.56
CA VAL A 162 6.62 3.28 -18.42
C VAL A 162 7.53 4.47 -18.12
N ALA A 163 7.70 4.82 -16.84
CA ALA A 163 8.50 5.98 -16.42
C ALA A 163 9.99 5.86 -16.77
N SER A 164 10.57 4.66 -16.66
CA SER A 164 11.99 4.42 -16.87
C SER A 164 12.33 3.79 -18.23
N ASN A 165 11.33 3.47 -19.06
CA ASN A 165 11.50 2.65 -20.28
C ASN A 165 12.21 1.31 -19.99
N GLY A 166 11.88 0.69 -18.85
CA GLY A 166 12.52 -0.54 -18.36
C GLY A 166 12.22 -1.78 -19.20
N LYS A 167 13.24 -2.59 -19.50
CA LYS A 167 13.12 -3.81 -20.33
C LYS A 167 14.01 -4.94 -19.81
N GLY A 168 13.59 -6.17 -20.11
CA GLY A 168 14.37 -7.38 -19.83
C GLY A 168 14.26 -7.89 -18.39
N VAL A 169 14.91 -9.03 -18.14
CA VAL A 169 14.89 -9.73 -16.85
C VAL A 169 15.59 -8.93 -15.76
N MET A 170 16.70 -8.27 -16.08
CA MET A 170 17.46 -7.47 -15.11
C MET A 170 16.62 -6.35 -14.50
N PHE A 171 15.82 -5.65 -15.31
CA PHE A 171 14.88 -4.64 -14.82
C PHE A 171 13.86 -5.23 -13.84
N THR A 172 13.30 -6.40 -14.17
CA THR A 172 12.35 -7.09 -13.28
C THR A 172 13.01 -7.52 -11.96
N LEU A 173 14.26 -8.01 -11.99
CA LEU A 173 15.00 -8.36 -10.78
C LEU A 173 15.27 -7.13 -9.89
N LEU A 174 15.74 -6.03 -10.50
CA LEU A 174 15.93 -4.77 -9.78
C LEU A 174 14.61 -4.29 -9.18
N PHE A 175 13.49 -4.44 -9.89
CA PHE A 175 12.18 -4.02 -9.39
C PHE A 175 11.81 -4.77 -8.11
N VAL A 176 11.96 -6.10 -8.10
CA VAL A 176 11.70 -6.91 -6.91
C VAL A 176 12.58 -6.46 -5.74
N LEU A 177 13.88 -6.25 -5.98
CA LEU A 177 14.80 -5.75 -4.96
C LEU A 177 14.40 -4.36 -4.44
N ALA A 178 13.95 -3.46 -5.31
CA ALA A 178 13.51 -2.13 -4.92
C ALA A 178 12.24 -2.16 -4.07
N ILE A 179 11.29 -3.07 -4.35
CA ILE A 179 10.09 -3.25 -3.51
C ILE A 179 10.49 -3.78 -2.12
N ILE A 180 11.34 -4.81 -2.05
CA ILE A 180 11.81 -5.37 -0.78
C ILE A 180 12.57 -4.30 0.02
N ALA A 181 13.44 -3.53 -0.63
CA ALA A 181 14.16 -2.44 0.01
C ALA A 181 13.21 -1.34 0.50
N SER A 182 12.17 -1.01 -0.27
CA SER A 182 11.16 -0.01 0.14
C SER A 182 10.42 -0.46 1.40
N GLU A 183 10.02 -1.74 1.46
CA GLU A 183 9.31 -2.33 2.58
C GLU A 183 10.16 -2.33 3.87
N ILE A 184 11.41 -2.78 3.77
CA ILE A 184 12.35 -2.74 4.89
C ILE A 184 12.58 -1.29 5.35
N LEU A 185 12.83 -0.38 4.41
CA LEU A 185 13.08 1.02 4.72
C LEU A 185 11.86 1.69 5.39
N SER A 186 10.64 1.41 4.92
CA SER A 186 9.43 1.92 5.57
C SER A 186 9.30 1.44 7.00
N LYS A 187 9.51 0.15 7.28
CA LYS A 187 9.41 -0.39 8.64
C LYS A 187 10.48 0.14 9.59
N LEU A 188 11.66 0.47 9.07
CA LEU A 188 12.71 1.11 9.87
C LEU A 188 12.38 2.56 10.23
N LEU A 189 11.66 3.26 9.36
CA LEU A 189 11.30 4.67 9.55
C LEU A 189 9.98 4.84 10.30
N ILE A 190 9.04 3.93 10.09
CA ILE A 190 7.75 3.89 10.78
C ILE A 190 7.95 3.01 12.01
N ASN A 191 8.30 3.66 13.12
CA ASN A 191 8.39 2.97 14.40
C ASN A 191 6.98 2.68 14.92
N TYR A 192 6.81 1.47 15.46
CA TYR A 192 5.55 0.97 16.00
C TYR A 192 5.50 1.19 17.51
#